data_AF-A0A813A0S8-F1
#
_entry.id   AF-A0A813A0S8-F1
#
_cell.length_a   1.000
_cell.length_b   1.000
_cell.length_c   1.000
_cell.angle_alpha   90.00
_cell.angle_beta   90.00
_cell.angle_gamma   90.00
#
_symmetry.space_group_name_H-M   'P 1'
#
loop_
_entity.id
_entity.type
_entity.pdbx_description
1 polymer ?
#
loop_
_entity_poly.entity_id
_entity_poly.type
_entity_poly.pdbx_seq_one_letter_code
_entity_poly.pdbx_strand_id
1 'polypeptide(L)'
;MASDSWDWEEKIRELEVRLRDEFRAETAKVLSQCLAKVERLESELRLSKETRLPISEPASWSPVQAQAWEAPKPQTLQQESKPKEETKGTGPGPTDEAQEPIPFTESTWNLLLVLGFTKAGWIDIVIGCGVFVGSLLLQGGLCYVLLTGDFLGKPLTREIDIARRWRAGTAHDFKHLDISETSLVSRVCNGDGSLIMSTQQASFISQLNTYLGMQESELAPESICPGSVLCVLCISWWCLYLGREYRQIFSSLEGLWNVPRGPSTILEMGTLRSVSFPRFFLFCTVRISKAVISSLLLAAGIQWLVNTIAIRSIVLRAVALKSLFELDSVFYAAFMPKQLQVCMKKLKPMQFRNSPCRSQIESLLLLLFFVVVIFGSWHQLVDPIGGTMERIKTEYCGGNQNFVVAVNDDHGLAVGRSSMPYDPARAEDEIATAVYDYAFKSNESNLILFHTSPRSFEKTRVETMATATTSTLPCANFDGWFLRGENEPIPDT
;
A
#
# COMPACT_ATOMS: atom_id res chain seq x y z
N MET A 1 21.00 -33.04 38.41
CA MET A 1 20.75 -31.95 37.44
C MET A 1 20.19 -32.44 36.10
N ALA A 2 20.34 -33.71 35.69
CA ALA A 2 19.67 -34.23 34.47
C ALA A 2 18.18 -34.63 34.67
N SER A 3 17.74 -34.85 35.91
CA SER A 3 16.35 -35.26 36.22
C SER A 3 15.34 -34.11 36.09
N ASP A 4 15.74 -32.86 36.33
CA ASP A 4 14.80 -31.72 36.29
C ASP A 4 14.54 -31.22 34.86
N SER A 5 15.42 -31.56 33.91
CA SER A 5 15.25 -31.18 32.50
C SER A 5 14.12 -31.93 31.81
N TRP A 6 13.84 -33.17 32.23
CA TRP A 6 12.80 -34.00 31.62
C TRP A 6 11.37 -33.57 32.01
N ASP A 7 11.19 -33.07 33.23
CA ASP A 7 9.87 -32.60 33.75
C ASP A 7 9.36 -31.35 33.00
N TRP A 8 10.27 -30.49 32.50
CA TRP A 8 9.87 -29.30 31.75
C TRP A 8 9.39 -29.59 30.33
N GLU A 9 9.98 -30.57 29.64
CA GLU A 9 9.56 -30.93 28.28
C GLU A 9 8.18 -31.60 28.25
N GLU A 10 7.83 -32.34 29.30
CA GLU A 10 6.52 -32.96 29.45
C GLU A 10 5.45 -31.89 29.70
N LYS A 11 5.72 -30.93 30.60
CA LYS A 11 4.81 -29.79 30.86
C LYS A 11 4.60 -28.90 29.64
N ILE A 12 5.64 -28.68 28.82
CA ILE A 12 5.51 -27.90 27.59
C ILE A 12 4.63 -28.64 26.57
N ARG A 13 4.81 -29.96 26.41
CA ARG A 13 3.95 -30.77 25.53
C ARG A 13 2.49 -30.77 26.00
N GLU A 14 2.25 -30.89 27.30
CA GLU A 14 0.89 -30.85 27.86
C GLU A 14 0.22 -29.48 27.64
N LEU A 15 0.96 -28.39 27.82
CA LEU A 15 0.50 -27.03 27.52
C LEU A 15 0.18 -26.83 26.03
N GLU A 16 1.02 -27.35 25.14
CA GLU A 16 0.79 -27.23 23.69
C GLU A 16 -0.48 -27.97 23.25
N VAL A 17 -0.70 -29.18 23.77
CA VAL A 17 -1.92 -29.95 23.48
C VAL A 17 -3.15 -29.21 23.98
N ARG A 18 -3.12 -28.70 25.21
CA ARG A 18 -4.24 -27.96 25.80
C ARG A 18 -4.58 -26.68 25.01
N LEU A 19 -3.56 -25.91 24.60
CA LEU A 19 -3.77 -24.70 23.80
C LEU A 19 -4.36 -25.03 22.42
N ARG A 20 -3.93 -26.14 21.80
CA ARG A 20 -4.43 -26.57 20.50
C ARG A 20 -5.90 -26.99 20.57
N ASP A 21 -6.30 -27.64 21.66
CA ASP A 21 -7.68 -28.06 21.87
C ASP A 21 -8.60 -26.89 22.22
N GLU A 22 -8.16 -25.95 23.07
CA GLU A 22 -8.89 -24.70 23.34
C GLU A 22 -9.07 -23.88 22.06
N PHE A 23 -8.02 -23.77 21.23
CA PHE A 23 -8.11 -23.07 19.95
C PHE A 23 -9.08 -23.76 18.99
N ARG A 24 -9.05 -25.09 18.86
CA ARG A 24 -9.99 -25.85 18.01
C ARG A 24 -11.44 -25.66 18.46
N ALA A 25 -11.70 -25.67 19.78
CA ALA A 25 -13.02 -25.46 20.35
C ALA A 25 -13.57 -24.05 20.03
N GLU A 26 -12.75 -23.01 20.23
CA GLU A 26 -13.15 -21.63 19.93
C GLU A 26 -13.37 -21.43 18.42
N THR A 27 -12.53 -22.02 17.59
CA THR A 27 -12.66 -21.95 16.12
C THR A 27 -13.93 -22.64 15.63
N ALA A 28 -14.25 -23.83 16.16
CA ALA A 28 -15.48 -24.56 15.82
C ALA A 28 -16.75 -23.79 16.25
N LYS A 29 -16.70 -23.12 17.41
CA LYS A 29 -17.79 -22.27 17.90
C LYS A 29 -18.02 -21.07 16.99
N VAL A 30 -16.97 -20.38 16.56
CA VAL A 30 -17.11 -19.25 15.62
C VAL A 30 -17.59 -19.73 14.24
N LEU A 31 -17.05 -20.85 13.75
CA LEU A 31 -17.43 -21.40 12.45
C LEU A 31 -18.90 -21.82 12.40
N SER A 32 -19.41 -22.47 13.46
CA SER A 32 -20.83 -22.84 13.54
C SER A 32 -21.76 -21.62 13.56
N GLN A 33 -21.38 -20.52 14.21
CA GLN A 33 -22.14 -19.26 14.18
C GLN A 33 -22.17 -18.63 12.78
N CYS A 34 -21.05 -18.71 12.04
CA CYS A 34 -20.99 -18.25 10.65
C CYS A 34 -21.85 -19.12 9.71
N LEU A 35 -21.76 -20.45 9.83
CA LEU A 35 -22.56 -21.37 9.03
C LEU A 35 -24.07 -21.16 9.25
N ALA A 36 -24.50 -20.98 10.49
CA ALA A 36 -25.90 -20.68 10.81
C ALA A 36 -26.39 -19.37 10.17
N LYS A 37 -25.52 -18.34 10.06
CA LYS A 37 -25.88 -17.09 9.37
C LYS A 37 -26.00 -17.28 7.86
N VAL A 38 -25.13 -18.08 7.26
CA VAL A 38 -25.17 -18.39 5.82
C VAL A 38 -26.43 -19.18 5.47
N GLU A 39 -26.76 -20.20 6.26
CA GLU A 39 -27.97 -21.01 6.05
C GLU A 39 -29.25 -20.17 6.19
N ARG A 40 -29.27 -19.22 7.13
CA ARG A 40 -30.38 -18.26 7.26
C ARG A 40 -30.50 -17.38 6.02
N LEU A 41 -29.41 -16.80 5.53
CA LEU A 41 -29.42 -15.97 4.32
C LEU A 41 -29.85 -16.76 3.08
N GLU A 42 -29.40 -18.01 2.95
CA GLU A 42 -29.82 -18.88 1.85
C GLU A 42 -31.32 -19.15 1.90
N SER A 43 -31.88 -19.39 3.09
CA SER A 43 -33.31 -19.60 3.28
C SER A 43 -34.15 -18.36 2.90
N GLU A 44 -33.69 -17.15 3.28
CA GLU A 44 -34.34 -15.88 2.92
C GLU A 44 -34.30 -15.66 1.39
N LEU A 45 -33.20 -16.03 0.74
CA LEU A 45 -33.03 -15.88 -0.71
C LEU A 45 -33.91 -16.86 -1.49
N ARG A 46 -34.07 -18.10 -1.00
CA ARG A 46 -35.03 -19.07 -1.56
C ARG A 46 -36.46 -18.56 -1.44
N LEU A 47 -36.84 -18.03 -0.27
CA LEU A 47 -38.18 -17.47 -0.06
C LEU A 47 -38.47 -16.27 -0.97
N SER A 48 -37.48 -15.39 -1.17
CA SER A 48 -37.57 -14.24 -2.08
C SER A 48 -37.72 -14.67 -3.55
N LYS A 49 -37.06 -15.77 -3.94
CA LYS A 49 -37.15 -16.33 -5.30
C LYS A 49 -38.51 -16.97 -5.56
N GLU A 50 -39.11 -17.61 -4.55
CA GLU A 50 -40.41 -18.29 -4.67
C GLU A 50 -41.59 -17.32 -4.57
N THR A 51 -41.41 -16.18 -3.89
CA THR A 51 -42.43 -15.11 -3.81
C THR A 51 -42.50 -14.27 -5.10
N ARG A 52 -41.54 -14.37 -6.02
CA ARG A 52 -41.65 -13.80 -7.37
C ARG A 52 -42.33 -14.78 -8.32
N LEU A 53 -43.65 -14.79 -8.30
CA LEU A 53 -44.47 -15.32 -9.40
C LEU A 53 -44.27 -14.49 -10.69
N PRO A 54 -44.52 -15.08 -11.87
CA PRO A 54 -44.03 -14.56 -13.14
C PRO A 54 -44.91 -13.39 -13.60
N ILE A 55 -44.29 -12.25 -13.85
CA ILE A 55 -44.94 -11.12 -14.51
C ILE A 55 -44.27 -10.93 -15.87
N SER A 56 -45.12 -11.04 -16.88
CA SER A 56 -45.01 -10.71 -18.29
C SER A 56 -44.13 -9.49 -18.62
N GLU A 57 -43.45 -9.57 -19.78
CA GLU A 57 -43.02 -8.43 -20.60
C GLU A 57 -44.10 -7.34 -20.67
N PRO A 58 -43.76 -6.03 -20.66
CA PRO A 58 -43.17 -5.40 -21.84
C PRO A 58 -42.25 -4.16 -21.63
N ALA A 59 -41.55 -3.83 -22.72
CA ALA A 59 -41.28 -2.49 -23.29
C ALA A 59 -40.79 -1.30 -22.42
N SER A 60 -39.53 -0.91 -22.71
CA SER A 60 -39.14 0.41 -23.26
C SER A 60 -39.12 1.69 -22.39
N TRP A 61 -37.98 2.42 -22.44
CA TRP A 61 -37.65 3.80 -21.99
C TRP A 61 -37.73 4.05 -20.47
N SER A 62 -36.93 4.87 -19.78
CA SER A 62 -35.73 5.70 -20.00
C SER A 62 -35.34 6.26 -18.60
N PRO A 63 -34.21 6.97 -18.41
CA PRO A 63 -33.56 7.10 -17.10
C PRO A 63 -34.16 8.22 -16.24
N VAL A 64 -34.18 8.06 -14.91
CA VAL A 64 -33.94 9.09 -13.86
C VAL A 64 -34.35 8.55 -12.46
N GLN A 65 -33.62 9.01 -11.44
CA GLN A 65 -33.81 8.88 -9.98
C GLN A 65 -33.30 7.60 -9.28
N ALA A 66 -31.99 7.58 -9.04
CA ALA A 66 -31.39 6.81 -7.96
C ALA A 66 -31.71 7.49 -6.61
N GLN A 67 -32.71 6.96 -5.90
CA GLN A 67 -33.03 7.31 -4.52
C GLN A 67 -32.15 6.48 -3.58
N ALA A 68 -31.53 7.16 -2.62
CA ALA A 68 -30.53 6.65 -1.70
C ALA A 68 -31.02 5.43 -0.90
N TRP A 69 -30.19 4.39 -0.84
CA TRP A 69 -30.34 3.27 0.07
C TRP A 69 -29.73 3.66 1.42
N GLU A 70 -30.56 3.77 2.46
CA GLU A 70 -30.10 3.89 3.83
C GLU A 70 -29.72 2.50 4.36
N ALA A 71 -28.45 2.33 4.75
CA ALA A 71 -27.97 1.11 5.39
C ALA A 71 -28.45 1.03 6.86
N PRO A 72 -28.83 -0.17 7.37
CA PRO A 72 -29.18 -0.33 8.78
C PRO A 72 -27.95 -0.19 9.70
N LYS A 73 -28.10 0.59 10.77
CA LYS A 73 -27.07 0.76 11.81
C LYS A 73 -26.73 -0.57 12.50
N PRO A 74 -25.44 -0.87 12.76
CA PRO A 74 -25.05 -2.06 13.50
C PRO A 74 -25.39 -1.94 14.99
N GLN A 75 -25.99 -3.01 15.53
CA GLN A 75 -26.31 -3.18 16.94
C GLN A 75 -25.04 -3.37 17.77
N THR A 76 -24.86 -2.51 18.78
CA THR A 76 -23.82 -2.60 19.81
C THR A 76 -24.10 -3.81 20.72
N LEU A 77 -23.11 -4.70 20.83
CA LEU A 77 -23.07 -5.80 21.80
C LEU A 77 -23.31 -5.27 23.23
N GLN A 78 -24.34 -5.82 23.87
CA GLN A 78 -24.74 -5.53 25.25
C GLN A 78 -23.64 -5.95 26.23
N GLN A 79 -23.19 -4.99 27.02
CA GLN A 79 -22.42 -5.19 28.23
C GLN A 79 -23.42 -5.40 29.38
N GLU A 80 -23.23 -6.51 30.11
CA GLU A 80 -24.07 -6.99 31.20
C GLU A 80 -24.20 -5.95 32.33
N SER A 81 -25.41 -5.40 32.51
CA SER A 81 -25.71 -4.40 33.53
C SER A 81 -26.20 -5.04 34.84
N LYS A 82 -25.49 -4.74 35.92
CA LYS A 82 -25.83 -5.05 37.32
C LYS A 82 -27.07 -4.25 37.78
N PRO A 83 -27.90 -4.74 38.73
CA PRO A 83 -29.17 -4.11 39.08
C PRO A 83 -28.98 -2.78 39.82
N LYS A 84 -29.74 -1.76 39.40
CA LYS A 84 -29.82 -0.43 40.03
C LYS A 84 -30.87 -0.45 41.14
N GLU A 85 -30.44 -0.06 42.33
CA GLU A 85 -31.25 0.25 43.49
C GLU A 85 -31.91 1.63 43.30
N GLU A 86 -33.23 1.71 43.42
CA GLU A 86 -34.01 2.93 43.32
C GLU A 86 -33.78 3.84 44.54
N THR A 87 -33.34 5.08 44.32
CA THR A 87 -33.45 6.14 45.31
C THR A 87 -34.23 7.32 44.73
N LYS A 88 -35.28 7.71 45.45
CA LYS A 88 -36.36 8.62 45.06
C LYS A 88 -36.05 10.03 45.57
N GLY A 89 -36.16 11.02 44.67
CA GLY A 89 -36.47 12.44 44.97
C GLY A 89 -35.28 13.38 45.25
N THR A 90 -35.13 14.47 44.49
CA THR A 90 -35.77 15.79 44.72
C THR A 90 -35.06 16.88 43.86
N GLY A 91 -35.80 17.63 43.03
CA GLY A 91 -35.46 18.99 42.55
C GLY A 91 -34.68 19.15 41.23
N PRO A 92 -35.08 20.07 40.31
CA PRO A 92 -34.31 20.45 39.13
C PRO A 92 -33.23 21.46 39.53
N GLY A 93 -32.06 20.97 39.94
CA GLY A 93 -30.83 21.76 40.03
C GLY A 93 -30.21 21.97 38.64
N PRO A 94 -29.33 22.98 38.46
CA PRO A 94 -28.69 23.25 37.18
C PRO A 94 -27.98 21.98 36.70
N THR A 95 -28.23 21.63 35.45
CA THR A 95 -27.76 20.43 34.77
C THR A 95 -26.25 20.26 35.00
N ASP A 96 -25.89 19.39 35.94
CA ASP A 96 -24.52 18.94 36.15
C ASP A 96 -24.10 18.18 34.89
N GLU A 97 -23.41 18.87 34.00
CA GLU A 97 -22.77 18.28 32.82
C GLU A 97 -21.89 17.13 33.29
N ALA A 98 -22.31 15.91 32.97
CA ALA A 98 -21.61 14.69 33.36
C ALA A 98 -20.18 14.71 32.79
N GLN A 99 -19.20 14.97 33.66
CA GLN A 99 -17.79 14.94 33.30
C GLN A 99 -17.37 13.50 33.02
N GLU A 100 -17.12 13.18 31.75
CA GLU A 100 -16.61 11.88 31.35
C GLU A 100 -15.10 11.78 31.68
N PRO A 101 -14.68 10.86 32.56
CA PRO A 101 -13.28 10.72 32.93
C PRO A 101 -12.47 10.05 31.82
N ILE A 102 -11.48 10.76 31.26
CA ILE A 102 -10.59 10.21 30.23
C ILE A 102 -9.47 9.40 30.92
N PRO A 103 -9.41 8.06 30.78
CA PRO A 103 -8.37 7.26 31.40
C PRO A 103 -6.99 7.64 30.86
N PHE A 104 -5.99 7.65 31.72
CA PHE A 104 -4.60 7.80 31.28
C PHE A 104 -4.24 6.61 30.40
N THR A 105 -3.92 6.89 29.14
CA THR A 105 -3.42 5.87 28.23
C THR A 105 -2.05 5.39 28.68
N GLU A 106 -1.88 4.07 28.68
CA GLU A 106 -0.62 3.40 28.95
C GLU A 106 0.38 3.78 27.85
N SER A 107 1.28 4.71 28.17
CA SER A 107 2.23 5.26 27.21
C SER A 107 3.49 5.71 27.93
N THR A 108 4.66 5.40 27.35
CA THR A 108 5.97 5.81 27.86
C THR A 108 6.05 7.33 28.08
N TRP A 109 5.34 8.09 27.26
CA TRP A 109 5.27 9.55 27.32
C TRP A 109 4.56 10.10 28.57
N ASN A 110 3.74 9.29 29.24
CA ASN A 110 3.11 9.62 30.52
C ASN A 110 4.00 9.31 31.74
N LEU A 111 5.07 8.53 31.57
CA LEU A 111 5.90 8.06 32.67
C LEU A 111 6.52 9.21 33.48
N LEU A 112 6.87 10.32 32.82
CA LEU A 112 7.48 11.47 33.47
C LEU A 112 6.57 12.15 34.51
N LEU A 113 5.25 11.95 34.43
CA LEU A 113 4.32 12.44 35.45
C LEU A 113 4.42 11.64 36.75
N VAL A 114 4.75 10.36 36.64
CA VAL A 114 4.76 9.40 37.77
C VAL A 114 6.15 9.25 38.38
N LEU A 115 7.18 9.56 37.58
CA LEU A 115 8.57 9.46 37.99
C LEU A 115 8.84 10.34 39.22
N GLY A 116 9.29 9.72 40.30
CA GLY A 116 9.60 10.40 41.57
C GLY A 116 8.45 10.46 42.59
N PHE A 117 7.27 9.91 42.29
CA PHE A 117 6.17 9.75 43.27
C PHE A 117 5.88 8.31 43.65
N THR A 118 6.25 7.39 42.79
CA THR A 118 6.09 5.98 43.05
C THR A 118 6.99 5.57 44.20
N LYS A 119 6.47 4.76 45.12
CA LYS A 119 7.30 3.96 46.06
C LYS A 119 8.11 2.87 45.36
N ALA A 120 8.25 2.94 44.04
CA ALA A 120 9.01 1.99 43.25
C ALA A 120 10.50 2.10 43.61
N GLY A 121 11.21 0.98 43.53
CA GLY A 121 12.64 0.96 43.80
C GLY A 121 13.40 1.85 42.82
N TRP A 122 14.60 2.29 43.21
CA TRP A 122 15.48 3.05 42.32
C TRP A 122 15.76 2.31 40.99
N ILE A 123 15.81 0.97 41.04
CA ILE A 123 15.98 0.11 39.87
C ILE A 123 14.82 0.28 38.89
N ASP A 124 13.57 0.24 39.37
CA ASP A 124 12.38 0.42 38.50
C ASP A 124 12.40 1.80 37.83
N ILE A 125 12.85 2.83 38.55
CA ILE A 125 13.00 4.20 38.01
C ILE A 125 14.05 4.23 36.90
N VAL A 126 15.22 3.61 37.12
CA VAL A 126 16.28 3.52 36.11
C VAL A 126 15.80 2.77 34.86
N ILE A 127 15.11 1.64 35.05
CA ILE A 127 14.51 0.89 33.94
C ILE A 127 13.49 1.76 33.21
N GLY A 128 12.59 2.44 33.93
CA GLY A 128 11.60 3.34 33.34
C GLY A 128 12.23 4.46 32.49
N CYS A 129 13.28 5.10 32.99
CA CYS A 129 14.06 6.07 32.22
C CYS A 129 14.70 5.43 30.97
N GLY A 130 15.24 4.21 31.11
CA GLY A 130 15.79 3.43 29.99
C GLY A 130 14.73 3.12 28.93
N VAL A 131 13.51 2.74 29.32
CA VAL A 131 12.38 2.50 28.41
C VAL A 131 11.98 3.79 27.69
N PHE A 132 11.97 4.93 28.39
CA PHE A 132 11.71 6.24 27.77
C PHE A 132 12.76 6.59 26.70
N VAL A 133 14.04 6.49 27.03
CA VAL A 133 15.13 6.75 26.07
C VAL A 133 15.08 5.75 24.92
N GLY A 134 14.86 4.47 25.19
CA GLY A 134 14.71 3.43 24.17
C GLY A 134 13.55 3.72 23.21
N SER A 135 12.40 4.14 23.73
CA SER A 135 11.24 4.53 22.91
C SER A 135 11.56 5.73 22.01
N LEU A 136 12.27 6.73 22.54
CA LEU A 136 12.70 7.90 21.78
C LEU A 136 13.69 7.51 20.66
N LEU A 137 14.67 6.68 20.97
CA LEU A 137 15.65 6.17 20.00
C LEU A 137 15.00 5.30 18.94
N LEU A 138 14.04 4.46 19.31
CA LEU A 138 13.32 3.59 18.39
C LEU A 138 12.50 4.40 17.39
N GLN A 139 11.66 5.32 17.86
CA GLN A 139 10.86 6.14 16.96
C GLN A 139 11.73 7.13 16.15
N GLY A 140 12.75 7.72 16.77
CA GLY A 140 13.72 8.58 16.08
C GLY A 140 14.50 7.83 14.99
N GLY A 141 14.96 6.61 15.29
CA GLY A 141 15.63 5.72 14.35
C GLY A 141 14.73 5.31 13.20
N LEU A 142 13.46 5.00 13.47
CA LEU A 142 12.48 4.73 12.42
C LEU A 142 12.26 5.94 11.51
N CYS A 143 12.11 7.14 12.08
CA CYS A 143 12.00 8.37 11.29
C CYS A 143 13.25 8.58 10.41
N TYR A 144 14.45 8.35 10.97
CA TYR A 144 15.70 8.45 10.22
C TYR A 144 15.75 7.47 9.05
N VAL A 145 15.42 6.19 9.28
CA VAL A 145 15.41 5.16 8.21
C VAL A 145 14.37 5.50 7.14
N LEU A 146 13.15 5.88 7.53
CA LEU A 146 12.08 6.21 6.58
C LEU A 146 12.36 7.48 5.76
N LEU A 147 13.11 8.43 6.32
CA LEU A 147 13.51 9.65 5.60
C LEU A 147 14.78 9.46 4.77
N THR A 148 15.47 8.33 4.91
CA THR A 148 16.67 8.03 4.11
C THR A 148 16.26 7.74 2.67
N GLY A 149 16.95 8.36 1.70
CA GLY A 149 16.65 8.21 0.28
C GLY A 149 16.71 6.76 -0.23
N ASP A 150 17.55 5.93 0.39
CA ASP A 150 17.65 4.51 0.07
C ASP A 150 16.35 3.75 0.33
N PHE A 151 15.60 4.13 1.38
CA PHE A 151 14.33 3.50 1.71
C PHE A 151 13.16 4.07 0.90
N LEU A 152 13.17 5.39 0.64
CA LEU A 152 12.17 6.05 -0.20
C LEU A 152 12.26 5.66 -1.68
N GLY A 153 13.37 5.03 -2.09
CA GLY A 153 13.61 4.60 -3.45
C GLY A 153 14.19 5.70 -4.32
N LYS A 154 14.66 5.32 -5.50
CA LYS A 154 15.15 6.28 -6.49
C LYS A 154 13.97 7.12 -7.01
N PRO A 155 14.18 8.42 -7.28
CA PRO A 155 13.13 9.26 -7.84
C PRO A 155 12.67 8.69 -9.17
N LEU A 156 11.35 8.64 -9.36
CA LEU A 156 10.70 8.08 -10.54
C LEU A 156 11.18 8.76 -11.85
N THR A 157 11.61 10.02 -11.76
CA THR A 157 12.20 10.77 -12.88
C THR A 157 13.40 10.06 -13.53
N ARG A 158 14.19 9.27 -12.77
CA ARG A 158 15.31 8.51 -13.32
C ARG A 158 14.86 7.39 -14.26
N GLU A 159 13.65 6.87 -14.07
CA GLU A 159 13.08 5.84 -14.94
C GLU A 159 12.78 6.37 -16.34
N ILE A 160 12.59 7.68 -16.50
CA ILE A 160 12.44 8.31 -17.83
C ILE A 160 13.71 8.11 -18.65
N ASP A 161 14.89 8.34 -18.07
CA ASP A 161 16.17 8.17 -18.77
C ASP A 161 16.51 6.69 -19.02
N ILE A 162 16.02 5.80 -18.16
CA ILE A 162 16.12 4.34 -18.37
C ILE A 162 15.23 3.94 -19.54
N ALA A 163 13.98 4.42 -19.58
CA ALA A 163 13.04 4.19 -20.67
C ALA A 163 13.62 4.63 -22.02
N ARG A 164 14.15 5.86 -22.09
CA ARG A 164 14.78 6.41 -23.30
C ARG A 164 15.95 5.57 -23.79
N ARG A 165 16.86 5.20 -22.89
CA ARG A 165 18.04 4.40 -23.25
C ARG A 165 17.66 2.99 -23.68
N TRP A 166 16.72 2.37 -22.98
CA TRP A 166 16.18 1.07 -23.36
C TRP A 166 15.51 1.15 -24.74
N ARG A 167 14.72 2.20 -24.99
CA ARG A 167 14.03 2.39 -26.25
C ARG A 167 14.99 2.61 -27.43
N ALA A 168 15.97 3.48 -27.27
CA ALA A 168 16.94 3.80 -28.32
C ALA A 168 17.93 2.66 -28.59
N GLY A 169 18.22 1.83 -27.58
CA GLY A 169 19.19 0.74 -27.69
C GLY A 169 18.54 -0.61 -28.01
N THR A 170 17.80 -1.15 -27.05
CA THR A 170 17.38 -2.56 -27.05
C THR A 170 16.01 -2.76 -27.68
N ALA A 171 15.07 -1.83 -27.48
CA ALA A 171 13.66 -2.06 -27.79
C ALA A 171 13.36 -2.20 -29.29
N HIS A 172 14.21 -1.59 -30.13
CA HIS A 172 14.13 -1.65 -31.59
C HIS A 172 15.27 -2.47 -32.22
N ASP A 173 16.11 -3.17 -31.45
CA ASP A 173 17.20 -3.98 -32.03
C ASP A 173 16.61 -5.17 -32.79
N PHE A 174 17.02 -5.35 -34.05
CA PHE A 174 16.61 -6.48 -34.89
C PHE A 174 16.91 -7.84 -34.25
N LYS A 175 17.93 -7.93 -33.38
CA LYS A 175 18.28 -9.17 -32.65
C LYS A 175 17.18 -9.66 -31.71
N HIS A 176 16.25 -8.76 -31.34
CA HIS A 176 15.12 -9.06 -30.47
C HIS A 176 13.79 -9.10 -31.23
N LEU A 177 13.85 -9.18 -32.57
CA LEU A 177 12.68 -9.42 -33.38
C LEU A 177 12.14 -10.82 -33.08
N ASP A 178 10.84 -10.89 -32.83
CA ASP A 178 10.17 -12.17 -32.65
C ASP A 178 9.99 -12.91 -33.97
N ILE A 179 9.59 -14.19 -33.89
CA ILE A 179 9.38 -15.03 -35.05
C ILE A 179 8.18 -14.56 -35.87
N SER A 180 7.18 -13.94 -35.24
CA SER A 180 6.08 -13.24 -35.94
C SER A 180 6.49 -11.89 -36.56
N GLU A 181 7.80 -11.61 -36.67
CA GLU A 181 8.36 -10.33 -37.12
C GLU A 181 7.83 -9.11 -36.35
N THR A 182 7.52 -9.28 -35.06
CA THR A 182 7.09 -8.18 -34.18
C THR A 182 8.27 -7.62 -33.40
N SER A 183 8.29 -6.30 -33.20
CA SER A 183 9.36 -5.63 -32.44
C SER A 183 9.20 -5.88 -30.93
N LEU A 184 10.32 -5.87 -30.20
CA LEU A 184 10.33 -6.05 -28.75
C LEU A 184 9.52 -4.97 -28.03
N VAL A 185 9.60 -3.71 -28.48
CA VAL A 185 8.81 -2.62 -27.92
C VAL A 185 7.31 -2.85 -28.06
N SER A 186 6.85 -3.33 -29.22
CA SER A 186 5.44 -3.58 -29.49
C SER A 186 4.90 -4.67 -28.56
N ARG A 187 5.66 -5.75 -28.37
CA ARG A 187 5.32 -6.81 -27.41
C ARG A 187 5.26 -6.33 -25.96
N VAL A 188 6.26 -5.56 -25.51
CA VAL A 188 6.32 -5.02 -24.14
C VAL A 188 5.15 -4.08 -23.84
N CYS A 189 4.80 -3.21 -24.79
CA CYS A 189 3.73 -2.23 -24.62
C CYS A 189 2.32 -2.84 -24.69
N ASN A 190 2.16 -3.97 -25.38
CA ASN A 190 0.92 -4.73 -25.49
C ASN A 190 0.88 -5.95 -24.55
N GLY A 191 1.63 -5.91 -23.44
CA GLY A 191 1.45 -6.85 -22.33
C GLY A 191 1.81 -8.31 -22.61
N ASP A 192 2.67 -8.61 -23.59
CA ASP A 192 3.02 -9.98 -23.95
C ASP A 192 3.63 -10.76 -22.77
N GLY A 193 2.91 -11.77 -22.27
CA GLY A 193 3.33 -12.60 -21.14
C GLY A 193 4.44 -13.61 -21.47
N SER A 194 4.73 -13.83 -22.75
CA SER A 194 5.72 -14.81 -23.23
C SER A 194 7.15 -14.26 -23.34
N LEU A 195 7.34 -12.97 -23.05
CA LEU A 195 8.62 -12.28 -23.15
C LEU A 195 9.67 -12.90 -22.21
N ILE A 196 10.74 -13.45 -22.77
CA ILE A 196 11.93 -13.89 -22.00
C ILE A 196 12.86 -12.69 -21.74
N MET A 197 12.94 -11.75 -22.68
CA MET A 197 13.73 -10.52 -22.57
C MET A 197 12.85 -9.33 -22.20
N SER A 198 13.42 -8.37 -21.48
CA SER A 198 12.71 -7.17 -21.00
C SER A 198 11.46 -7.45 -20.14
N THR A 199 11.45 -8.57 -19.43
CA THR A 199 10.41 -8.95 -18.45
C THR A 199 10.20 -7.87 -17.38
N GLN A 200 11.28 -7.23 -16.94
CA GLN A 200 11.21 -6.14 -15.98
C GLN A 200 10.45 -4.94 -16.55
N GLN A 201 10.72 -4.55 -17.80
CA GLN A 201 10.02 -3.44 -18.47
C GLN A 201 8.55 -3.78 -18.71
N ALA A 202 8.23 -5.00 -19.17
CA ALA A 202 6.85 -5.46 -19.35
C ALA A 202 6.06 -5.46 -18.04
N SER A 203 6.63 -6.01 -16.96
CA SER A 203 6.00 -5.99 -15.63
C SER A 203 5.80 -4.57 -15.13
N PHE A 204 6.76 -3.68 -15.37
CA PHE A 204 6.69 -2.29 -14.97
C PHE A 204 5.59 -1.51 -15.72
N ILE A 205 5.50 -1.68 -17.05
CA ILE A 205 4.42 -1.09 -17.87
C ILE A 205 3.05 -1.63 -17.45
N SER A 206 2.94 -2.94 -17.20
CA SER A 206 1.71 -3.54 -16.70
C SER A 206 1.27 -2.92 -15.36
N GLN A 207 2.21 -2.70 -14.43
CA GLN A 207 1.92 -2.02 -13.16
C GLN A 207 1.49 -0.56 -13.36
N LEU A 208 2.13 0.17 -14.28
CA LEU A 208 1.74 1.54 -14.62
C LEU A 208 0.33 1.61 -15.22
N ASN A 209 0.01 0.72 -16.16
CA ASN A 209 -1.33 0.63 -16.76
C ASN A 209 -2.39 0.35 -15.69
N THR A 210 -2.11 -0.60 -14.80
CA THR A 210 -3.01 -0.92 -13.68
C THR A 210 -3.19 0.26 -12.73
N TYR A 211 -2.12 0.99 -12.41
CA TYR A 211 -2.17 2.17 -11.53
C TYR A 211 -2.97 3.32 -12.14
N LEU A 212 -2.71 3.62 -13.41
CA LEU A 212 -3.35 4.72 -14.16
C LEU A 212 -4.76 4.34 -14.64
N GLY A 213 -5.12 3.05 -14.60
CA GLY A 213 -6.42 2.56 -15.08
C GLY A 213 -6.57 2.61 -16.60
N MET A 214 -5.45 2.55 -17.33
CA MET A 214 -5.42 2.64 -18.79
C MET A 214 -5.42 1.26 -19.42
N GLN A 215 -6.02 1.16 -20.61
CA GLN A 215 -5.79 0.02 -21.50
C GLN A 215 -4.37 0.08 -22.09
N GLU A 216 -3.91 -1.05 -22.63
CA GLU A 216 -2.53 -1.20 -23.12
C GLU A 216 -2.19 -0.18 -24.21
N SER A 217 -3.13 0.05 -25.14
CA SER A 217 -2.98 0.98 -26.27
C SER A 217 -3.20 2.46 -25.94
N GLU A 218 -3.75 2.80 -24.78
CA GLU A 218 -4.07 4.18 -24.41
C GLU A 218 -2.86 4.90 -23.82
N LEU A 219 -2.54 6.10 -24.31
CA LEU A 219 -1.39 6.87 -23.83
C LEU A 219 -1.74 7.91 -22.76
N ALA A 220 -3.02 8.24 -22.61
CA ALA A 220 -3.50 9.22 -21.64
C ALA A 220 -4.76 8.70 -20.93
N PRO A 221 -4.91 8.95 -19.61
CA PRO A 221 -6.09 8.53 -18.86
C PRO A 221 -7.31 9.41 -19.18
N GLU A 222 -8.50 8.80 -19.33
CA GLU A 222 -9.74 9.56 -19.61
C GLU A 222 -10.31 10.28 -18.38
N SER A 223 -9.96 9.86 -17.16
CA SER A 223 -10.49 10.49 -15.95
C SER A 223 -9.62 10.29 -14.69
N ILE A 224 -10.08 9.43 -13.78
CA ILE A 224 -9.56 9.28 -12.43
C ILE A 224 -8.67 8.04 -12.39
N CYS A 225 -7.39 8.24 -12.11
CA CYS A 225 -6.45 7.15 -11.92
C CYS A 225 -6.80 6.37 -10.64
N PRO A 226 -7.17 5.08 -10.72
CA PRO A 226 -7.59 4.29 -9.56
C PRO A 226 -6.48 4.16 -8.51
N GLY A 227 -5.22 4.07 -8.95
CA GLY A 227 -4.05 4.05 -8.09
C GLY A 227 -3.90 5.33 -7.26
N SER A 228 -4.13 6.50 -7.87
CA SER A 228 -4.09 7.80 -7.19
C SER A 228 -5.18 7.91 -6.13
N VAL A 229 -6.41 7.48 -6.44
CA VAL A 229 -7.52 7.46 -5.46
C VAL A 229 -7.19 6.55 -4.28
N LEU A 230 -6.73 5.33 -4.55
CA LEU A 230 -6.34 4.40 -3.49
C LEU A 230 -5.22 4.96 -2.62
N CYS A 231 -4.24 5.63 -3.22
CA CYS A 231 -3.16 6.30 -2.50
C CYS A 231 -3.71 7.39 -1.56
N VAL A 232 -4.64 8.24 -2.03
CA VAL A 232 -5.30 9.26 -1.20
C VAL A 232 -6.12 8.63 -0.08
N LEU A 233 -6.83 7.54 -0.33
CA LEU A 233 -7.57 6.82 0.72
C LEU A 233 -6.61 6.27 1.79
N CYS A 234 -5.47 5.72 1.38
CA CYS A 234 -4.44 5.25 2.30
C CYS A 234 -3.82 6.41 3.11
N ILE A 235 -3.53 7.54 2.47
CA ILE A 235 -3.05 8.76 3.14
C ILE A 235 -4.12 9.29 4.10
N SER A 236 -5.39 9.28 3.71
CA SER A 236 -6.51 9.70 4.56
C SER A 236 -6.59 8.82 5.81
N TRP A 237 -6.53 7.50 5.63
CA TRP A 237 -6.51 6.56 6.74
C TRP A 237 -5.30 6.79 7.67
N TRP A 238 -4.13 7.05 7.08
CA TRP A 238 -2.91 7.38 7.81
C TRP A 238 -3.06 8.69 8.61
N CYS A 239 -3.65 9.74 8.03
CA CYS A 239 -3.94 10.99 8.72
C CYS A 239 -4.93 10.83 9.88
N LEU A 240 -5.90 9.91 9.78
CA LEU A 240 -6.83 9.63 10.89
C LEU A 240 -6.10 9.04 12.10
N TYR A 241 -5.13 8.14 11.88
CA TYR A 241 -4.29 7.63 12.97
C TYR A 241 -3.52 8.75 13.67
N LEU A 242 -2.92 9.65 12.90
CA LEU A 242 -2.21 10.78 13.46
C LEU A 242 -3.13 11.77 14.18
N GLY A 243 -4.33 12.02 13.63
CA GLY A 243 -5.33 12.89 14.25
C GLY A 243 -5.73 12.41 15.63
N ARG A 244 -5.91 11.09 15.80
CA ARG A 244 -6.15 10.46 17.12
C ARG A 244 -5.02 10.78 18.11
N GLU A 245 -3.79 10.75 17.63
CA GLU A 245 -2.59 10.93 18.46
C GLU A 245 -2.38 12.39 18.85
N TYR A 246 -2.61 13.32 17.93
CA TYR A 246 -2.62 14.74 18.27
C TYR A 246 -3.68 15.09 19.29
N ARG A 247 -4.90 14.56 19.14
CA ARG A 247 -5.95 14.74 20.15
C ARG A 247 -5.46 14.27 21.51
N GLN A 248 -4.88 13.08 21.62
CA GLN A 248 -4.32 12.60 22.88
C GLN A 248 -3.21 13.51 23.45
N ILE A 249 -2.33 14.03 22.60
CA ILE A 249 -1.27 14.97 23.01
C ILE A 249 -1.88 16.27 23.53
N PHE A 250 -2.80 16.88 22.78
CA PHE A 250 -3.43 18.15 23.16
C PHE A 250 -4.29 18.02 24.41
N SER A 251 -5.11 16.97 24.53
CA SER A 251 -5.87 16.70 25.75
C SER A 251 -4.93 16.50 26.95
N SER A 252 -3.80 15.80 26.78
CA SER A 252 -2.84 15.63 27.89
C SER A 252 -2.15 16.95 28.31
N LEU A 253 -1.83 17.81 27.34
CA LEU A 253 -1.22 19.12 27.58
C LEU A 253 -2.20 20.07 28.26
N GLU A 254 -3.45 20.09 27.80
CA GLU A 254 -4.52 20.86 28.41
C GLU A 254 -4.74 20.44 29.86
N GLY A 255 -4.80 19.13 30.11
CA GLY A 255 -5.06 18.59 31.44
C GLY A 255 -4.01 19.09 32.42
N LEU A 256 -2.75 19.06 31.98
CA LEU A 256 -1.66 19.60 32.76
C LEU A 256 -1.71 21.14 32.88
N TRP A 257 -2.19 21.85 31.86
CA TRP A 257 -2.29 23.32 31.89
C TRP A 257 -3.29 23.82 32.94
N ASN A 258 -4.35 23.06 33.19
CA ASN A 258 -5.38 23.38 34.19
C ASN A 258 -4.97 23.05 35.63
N VAL A 259 -3.90 22.28 35.85
CA VAL A 259 -3.40 21.96 37.19
C VAL A 259 -2.63 23.15 37.75
N PRO A 260 -2.95 23.63 38.98
CA PRO A 260 -2.27 24.77 39.56
C PRO A 260 -0.77 24.48 39.77
N ARG A 261 0.05 25.49 39.49
CA ARG A 261 1.50 25.39 39.56
C ARG A 261 1.98 25.75 40.97
N GLY A 262 2.84 24.93 41.54
CA GLY A 262 3.40 25.12 42.89
C GLY A 262 4.92 24.94 42.91
N PRO A 263 5.61 25.22 44.04
CA PRO A 263 7.05 24.97 44.17
C PRO A 263 7.38 23.47 44.23
N SER A 264 6.48 22.67 44.83
CA SER A 264 6.57 21.21 44.89
C SER A 264 5.41 20.58 44.14
N THR A 265 5.66 19.40 43.58
CA THR A 265 4.60 18.59 42.97
C THR A 265 4.02 17.69 44.06
N ILE A 266 2.70 17.70 44.25
CA ILE A 266 2.00 16.95 45.31
C ILE A 266 0.95 16.04 44.67
N LEU A 267 1.04 14.74 44.94
CA LEU A 267 0.09 13.72 44.49
C LEU A 267 -0.69 13.18 45.70
N GLU A 268 -1.95 13.58 45.83
CA GLU A 268 -2.85 13.17 46.92
C GLU A 268 -3.94 12.24 46.36
N MET A 269 -4.03 11.01 46.89
CA MET A 269 -5.04 10.01 46.53
C MET A 269 -5.17 9.72 45.02
N GLY A 270 -4.05 9.80 44.28
CA GLY A 270 -4.02 9.58 42.83
C GLY A 270 -4.43 10.80 41.99
N THR A 271 -4.69 11.95 42.62
CA THR A 271 -4.96 13.24 41.98
C THR A 271 -3.76 14.18 42.10
N LEU A 272 -3.38 14.80 40.98
CA LEU A 272 -2.32 15.81 40.94
C LEU A 272 -2.87 17.14 41.48
N ARG A 273 -2.46 17.54 42.68
CA ARG A 273 -2.94 18.78 43.32
C ARG A 273 -2.13 20.00 42.90
N SER A 274 -0.81 19.85 42.77
CA SER A 274 0.08 20.89 42.27
C SER A 274 1.21 20.28 41.48
N VAL A 275 1.71 20.99 40.45
CA VAL A 275 2.88 20.58 39.66
C VAL A 275 3.95 21.67 39.70
N SER A 276 5.20 21.24 39.91
CA SER A 276 6.37 22.11 39.91
C SER A 276 6.69 22.60 38.49
N PHE A 277 7.06 23.87 38.36
CA PHE A 277 7.49 24.47 37.09
C PHE A 277 8.48 23.64 36.26
N PRO A 278 9.59 23.11 36.81
CA PRO A 278 10.53 22.32 36.01
C PRO A 278 9.90 21.04 35.45
N ARG A 279 9.05 20.35 36.22
CA ARG A 279 8.35 19.14 35.75
C ARG A 279 7.30 19.47 34.71
N PHE A 280 6.60 20.59 34.87
CA PHE A 280 5.67 21.09 33.86
C PHE A 280 6.37 21.31 32.53
N PHE A 281 7.50 22.03 32.54
CA PHE A 281 8.29 22.28 31.33
C PHE A 281 8.84 20.98 30.72
N LEU A 282 9.35 20.06 31.54
CA LEU A 282 9.83 18.76 31.09
C LEU A 282 8.73 17.96 30.41
N PHE A 283 7.54 17.87 31.02
CA PHE A 283 6.41 17.18 30.40
C PHE A 283 5.98 17.84 29.08
N CYS A 284 5.86 19.17 29.05
CA CYS A 284 5.54 19.89 27.82
C CYS A 284 6.58 19.63 26.72
N THR A 285 7.88 19.67 27.06
CA THR A 285 8.97 19.38 26.12
C THR A 285 8.84 17.98 25.53
N VAL A 286 8.56 16.99 26.39
CA VAL A 286 8.41 15.59 25.98
C VAL A 286 7.16 15.35 25.13
N ARG A 287 6.08 16.08 25.40
CA ARG A 287 4.87 16.04 24.56
C ARG A 287 5.08 16.72 23.21
N ILE A 288 5.80 17.83 23.17
CA ILE A 288 6.18 18.51 21.94
C ILE A 288 7.12 17.61 21.11
N SER A 289 8.10 16.94 21.73
CA SER A 289 8.96 16.01 21.00
C SER A 289 8.17 14.85 20.40
N LYS A 290 7.18 14.30 21.12
CA LYS A 290 6.27 13.28 20.57
C LYS A 290 5.53 13.83 19.33
N ALA A 291 4.98 15.04 19.43
CA ALA A 291 4.27 15.68 18.31
C ALA A 291 5.17 15.90 17.08
N VAL A 292 6.43 16.30 17.30
CA VAL A 292 7.43 16.48 16.24
C VAL A 292 7.77 15.15 15.58
N ILE A 293 8.05 14.10 16.36
CA ILE A 293 8.35 12.77 15.82
C ILE A 293 7.16 12.23 15.02
N SER A 294 5.94 12.36 15.55
CA SER A 294 4.72 11.95 14.83
C SER A 294 4.49 12.77 13.54
N SER A 295 4.83 14.06 13.51
CA SER A 295 4.82 14.88 12.29
C SER A 295 5.82 14.37 11.25
N LEU A 296 7.05 14.07 11.67
CA LEU A 296 8.09 13.57 10.78
C LEU A 296 7.70 12.20 10.20
N LEU A 297 7.14 11.33 11.04
CA LEU A 297 6.62 10.03 10.62
C LEU A 297 5.44 10.16 9.66
N LEU A 298 4.58 11.17 9.82
CA LEU A 298 3.53 11.48 8.86
C LEU A 298 4.12 11.80 7.50
N ALA A 299 5.03 12.79 7.44
CA ALA A 299 5.63 13.24 6.19
C ALA A 299 6.39 12.10 5.48
N ALA A 300 7.18 11.33 6.24
CA ALA A 300 7.90 10.18 5.72
C ALA A 300 6.94 9.09 5.22
N GLY A 301 5.86 8.82 5.96
CA GLY A 301 4.84 7.84 5.57
C GLY A 301 4.09 8.24 4.30
N ILE A 302 3.72 9.51 4.14
CA ILE A 302 3.10 10.03 2.92
C ILE A 302 4.07 9.85 1.75
N GLN A 303 5.33 10.30 1.88
CA GLN A 303 6.36 10.15 0.85
C GLN A 303 6.54 8.68 0.44
N TRP A 304 6.57 7.77 1.42
CA TRP A 304 6.75 6.34 1.18
C TRP A 304 5.56 5.70 0.45
N LEU A 305 4.33 6.14 0.75
CA LEU A 305 3.11 5.69 0.06
C LEU A 305 3.08 6.17 -1.40
N VAL A 306 3.36 7.45 -1.63
CA VAL A 306 3.25 8.06 -2.96
C VAL A 306 4.32 7.52 -3.92
N ASN A 307 5.52 7.21 -3.43
CA ASN A 307 6.59 6.62 -4.26
C ASN A 307 6.34 5.15 -4.68
N THR A 308 5.16 4.60 -4.39
CA THR A 308 4.84 3.19 -4.65
C THR A 308 3.90 3.04 -5.84
N ILE A 309 4.36 2.34 -6.90
CA ILE A 309 3.63 2.19 -8.17
C ILE A 309 2.64 1.01 -8.12
N ALA A 310 3.02 -0.09 -7.49
CA ALA A 310 2.16 -1.27 -7.45
C ALA A 310 1.03 -1.11 -6.42
N ILE A 311 -0.22 -1.09 -6.89
CA ILE A 311 -1.46 -0.96 -6.10
C ILE A 311 -1.46 -1.86 -4.86
N ARG A 312 -1.16 -3.15 -5.04
CA ARG A 312 -1.12 -4.13 -3.93
C ARG A 312 -0.13 -3.72 -2.84
N SER A 313 0.99 -3.13 -3.22
CA SER A 313 2.03 -2.71 -2.28
C SER A 313 1.68 -1.39 -1.57
N ILE A 314 0.84 -0.52 -2.14
CA ILE A 314 0.36 0.70 -1.47
C ILE A 314 -0.41 0.34 -0.20
N VAL A 315 -1.38 -0.58 -0.31
CA VAL A 315 -2.18 -1.03 0.83
C VAL A 315 -1.32 -1.72 1.88
N LEU A 316 -0.40 -2.60 1.45
CA LEU A 316 0.52 -3.29 2.35
C LEU A 316 1.40 -2.30 3.14
N ARG A 317 1.91 -1.26 2.48
CA ARG A 317 2.70 -0.21 3.10
C ARG A 317 1.89 0.66 4.06
N ALA A 318 0.63 0.95 3.74
CA ALA A 318 -0.26 1.68 4.64
C ALA A 318 -0.51 0.92 5.95
N VAL A 319 -0.72 -0.40 5.87
CA VAL A 319 -0.87 -1.26 7.06
C VAL A 319 0.44 -1.35 7.86
N ALA A 320 1.59 -1.41 7.16
CA ALA A 320 2.90 -1.41 7.82
C ALA A 320 3.14 -0.10 8.60
N LEU A 321 2.77 1.06 8.04
CA LEU A 321 2.89 2.36 8.72
C LEU A 321 2.13 2.41 10.04
N LYS A 322 0.91 1.86 10.07
CA LYS A 322 0.14 1.72 11.32
C LYS A 322 0.93 0.92 12.37
N SER A 323 1.53 -0.19 11.96
CA SER A 323 2.29 -1.06 12.86
C SER A 323 3.54 -0.35 13.42
N LEU A 324 4.20 0.46 12.58
CA LEU A 324 5.34 1.29 13.01
C LEU A 324 4.91 2.35 14.03
N PHE A 325 3.71 2.92 13.89
CA PHE A 325 3.18 3.88 14.84
C PHE A 325 2.91 3.25 16.22
N GLU A 326 2.35 2.04 16.26
CA GLU A 326 2.01 1.34 17.50
C GLU A 326 3.23 0.73 18.22
N LEU A 327 4.41 0.76 17.59
CA LEU A 327 5.62 0.13 18.11
C LEU A 327 6.07 0.68 19.47
N ASP A 328 5.86 1.96 19.76
CA ASP A 328 6.22 2.55 21.06
C ASP A 328 5.35 2.01 22.20
N SER A 329 4.06 1.79 21.93
CA SER A 329 3.13 1.18 22.89
C SER A 329 3.47 -0.28 23.17
N VAL A 330 3.91 -1.03 22.14
CA VAL A 330 4.38 -2.41 22.29
C VAL A 330 5.70 -2.44 23.07
N PHE A 331 6.62 -1.54 22.74
CA PHE A 331 7.90 -1.40 23.45
C PHE A 331 7.68 -1.07 24.94
N TYR A 332 6.75 -0.14 25.23
CA TYR A 332 6.32 0.16 26.59
C TYR A 332 5.79 -1.09 27.30
N ALA A 333 4.84 -1.80 26.69
CA ALA A 333 4.20 -2.96 27.32
C ALA A 333 5.22 -4.08 27.63
N ALA A 334 6.23 -4.25 26.77
CA ALA A 334 7.25 -5.29 26.92
C ALA A 334 8.26 -4.99 28.04
N PHE A 335 8.76 -3.76 28.13
CA PHE A 335 9.90 -3.44 28.99
C PHE A 335 9.55 -2.68 30.27
N MET A 336 8.33 -2.14 30.39
CA MET A 336 7.95 -1.34 31.54
C MET A 336 7.76 -2.20 32.80
N PRO A 337 8.41 -1.89 33.94
CA PRO A 337 8.21 -2.61 35.20
C PRO A 337 6.75 -2.60 35.66
N LYS A 338 6.26 -3.77 36.12
CA LYS A 338 4.87 -3.94 36.60
C LYS A 338 4.48 -2.95 37.70
N GLN A 339 5.42 -2.56 38.58
CA GLN A 339 5.14 -1.59 39.65
C GLN A 339 4.77 -0.22 39.09
N LEU A 340 5.50 0.24 38.06
CA LEU A 340 5.22 1.52 37.41
C LEU A 340 3.92 1.45 36.59
N GLN A 341 3.65 0.31 35.94
CA GLN A 341 2.35 0.09 35.27
C GLN A 341 1.18 0.16 36.27
N VAL A 342 1.29 -0.50 37.43
CA VAL A 342 0.28 -0.45 38.48
C VAL A 342 0.12 0.98 39.02
N CYS A 343 1.21 1.73 39.16
CA CYS A 343 1.12 3.12 39.59
C CYS A 343 0.44 4.02 38.55
N MET A 344 0.73 3.82 37.25
CA MET A 344 0.04 4.52 36.17
C MET A 344 -1.46 4.18 36.15
N LYS A 345 -1.83 2.91 36.34
CA LYS A 345 -3.23 2.48 36.45
C LYS A 345 -3.97 3.07 37.65
N LYS A 346 -3.25 3.41 38.72
CA LYS A 346 -3.81 4.04 39.93
C LYS A 346 -3.99 5.56 39.79
N LEU A 347 -3.45 6.18 38.74
CA LEU A 347 -3.67 7.61 38.53
C LEU A 347 -5.14 7.85 38.19
N LYS A 348 -5.78 8.70 38.99
CA LYS A 348 -7.16 9.09 38.72
C LYS A 348 -7.17 9.88 37.42
N PRO A 349 -8.06 9.56 36.47
CA PRO A 349 -8.21 10.32 35.23
C PRO A 349 -8.33 11.82 35.53
N MET A 350 -7.59 12.65 34.79
CA MET A 350 -7.67 14.10 34.95
C MET A 350 -9.09 14.56 34.62
N GLN A 351 -9.67 15.38 35.49
CA GLN A 351 -10.99 15.95 35.23
C GLN A 351 -10.84 17.17 34.34
N PHE A 352 -11.46 17.09 33.16
CA PHE A 352 -11.50 18.17 32.20
C PHE A 352 -12.86 18.83 32.28
N ARG A 353 -12.88 20.15 32.39
CA ARG A 353 -14.10 20.91 32.15
C ARG A 353 -14.24 21.06 30.64
N ASN A 354 -14.85 20.07 30.00
CA ASN A 354 -15.12 20.09 28.58
C ASN A 354 -16.11 21.21 28.27
N SER A 355 -15.62 22.34 27.76
CA SER A 355 -16.51 23.33 27.16
C SER A 355 -16.93 22.84 25.77
N PRO A 356 -18.23 22.86 25.43
CA PRO A 356 -18.72 22.43 24.12
C PRO A 356 -18.08 23.23 22.98
N CYS A 357 -17.87 24.54 23.17
CA CYS A 357 -17.20 25.40 22.18
C CYS A 357 -15.75 24.96 21.91
N ARG A 358 -15.04 24.51 22.95
CA ARG A 358 -13.66 24.05 22.82
C ARG A 358 -13.57 22.76 22.01
N SER A 359 -14.40 21.78 22.32
CA SER A 359 -14.45 20.50 21.59
C SER A 359 -14.76 20.72 20.09
N GLN A 360 -15.64 21.69 19.80
CA GLN A 360 -15.94 22.12 18.44
C GLN A 360 -14.72 22.75 17.74
N ILE A 361 -13.99 23.67 18.40
CA ILE A 361 -12.79 24.29 17.84
C ILE A 361 -11.70 23.24 17.59
N GLU A 362 -11.46 22.33 18.53
CA GLU A 362 -10.46 21.27 18.36
C GLU A 362 -10.82 20.37 17.17
N SER A 363 -12.08 19.94 17.07
CA SER A 363 -12.55 19.11 15.96
C SER A 363 -12.47 19.86 14.62
N LEU A 364 -12.75 21.16 14.61
CA LEU A 364 -12.61 22.01 13.42
C LEU A 364 -11.14 22.16 13.00
N LEU A 365 -10.22 22.35 13.95
CA LEU A 365 -8.78 22.44 13.66
C LEU A 365 -8.22 21.12 13.13
N LEU A 366 -8.63 19.99 13.70
CA LEU A 366 -8.25 18.67 13.21
C LEU A 366 -8.83 18.40 11.81
N LEU A 367 -10.08 18.79 11.56
CA LEU A 367 -10.69 18.70 10.24
C LEU A 367 -9.96 19.57 9.21
N LEU A 368 -9.65 20.82 9.57
CA LEU A 368 -8.89 21.73 8.71
C LEU A 368 -7.50 21.16 8.41
N PHE A 369 -6.79 20.64 9.42
CA PHE A 369 -5.51 19.98 9.24
C PHE A 369 -5.62 18.79 8.27
N PHE A 370 -6.64 17.94 8.45
CA PHE A 370 -6.89 16.79 7.57
C PHE A 370 -7.14 17.22 6.12
N VAL A 371 -7.99 18.23 5.90
CA VAL A 371 -8.26 18.80 4.56
C VAL A 371 -6.99 19.36 3.94
N VAL A 372 -6.21 20.15 4.69
CA VAL A 372 -4.97 20.76 4.20
C VAL A 372 -3.94 19.68 3.82
N VAL A 373 -3.76 18.66 4.66
CA VAL A 373 -2.79 17.59 4.39
C VAL A 373 -3.23 16.74 3.20
N ILE A 374 -4.50 16.37 3.08
CA ILE A 374 -4.99 15.57 1.94
C ILE A 374 -4.92 16.37 0.64
N PHE A 375 -5.45 17.59 0.66
CA PHE A 375 -5.46 18.46 -0.52
C PHE A 375 -4.03 18.83 -0.93
N GLY A 376 -3.18 19.15 0.04
CA GLY A 376 -1.75 19.40 -0.19
C GLY A 376 -1.03 18.18 -0.75
N SER A 377 -1.27 16.99 -0.19
CA SER A 377 -0.66 15.74 -0.68
C SER A 377 -1.13 15.38 -2.09
N TRP A 378 -2.40 15.62 -2.41
CA TRP A 378 -2.94 15.44 -3.75
C TRP A 378 -2.18 16.30 -4.77
N HIS A 379 -2.15 17.62 -4.56
CA HIS A 379 -1.58 18.55 -5.53
C HIS A 379 -0.06 18.57 -5.57
N GLN A 380 0.62 18.36 -4.45
CA GLN A 380 2.09 18.45 -4.39
C GLN A 380 2.80 17.13 -4.64
N LEU A 381 2.16 16.00 -4.35
CA LEU A 381 2.82 14.68 -4.40
C LEU A 381 2.13 13.72 -5.36
N VAL A 382 0.83 13.48 -5.21
CA VAL A 382 0.12 12.42 -5.96
C VAL A 382 -0.05 12.78 -7.44
N ASP A 383 -0.61 13.96 -7.73
CA ASP A 383 -0.84 14.46 -9.09
C ASP A 383 0.44 14.52 -9.95
N PRO A 384 1.55 15.15 -9.49
CA PRO A 384 2.77 15.20 -10.29
C PRO A 384 3.41 13.82 -10.49
N ILE A 385 3.23 12.87 -9.56
CA ILE A 385 3.69 11.50 -9.75
C ILE A 385 2.85 10.76 -10.79
N GLY A 386 1.54 10.98 -10.84
CA GLY A 386 0.67 10.48 -11.90
C GLY A 386 1.14 10.94 -13.29
N GLY A 387 1.39 12.25 -13.45
CA GLY A 387 1.93 12.81 -14.70
C GLY A 387 3.33 12.28 -15.05
N THR A 388 4.17 12.00 -14.03
CA THR A 388 5.47 11.37 -14.26
C THR A 388 5.33 9.93 -14.77
N MET A 389 4.37 9.17 -14.22
CA MET A 389 4.05 7.81 -14.69
C MET A 389 3.55 7.79 -16.13
N GLU A 390 2.65 8.71 -16.50
CA GLU A 390 2.17 8.89 -17.87
C GLU A 390 3.33 9.22 -18.83
N ARG A 391 4.23 10.11 -18.42
CA ARG A 391 5.42 10.45 -19.19
C ARG A 391 6.33 9.24 -19.39
N ILE A 392 6.54 8.42 -18.36
CA ILE A 392 7.35 7.20 -18.49
C ILE A 392 6.70 6.23 -19.47
N LYS A 393 5.38 6.00 -19.37
CA LYS A 393 4.67 5.17 -20.35
C LYS A 393 4.82 5.72 -21.76
N THR A 394 4.70 7.04 -21.94
CA THR A 394 4.89 7.69 -23.24
C THR A 394 6.30 7.48 -23.79
N GLU A 395 7.33 7.51 -22.94
CA GLU A 395 8.71 7.29 -23.37
C GLU A 395 8.94 5.82 -23.77
N TYR A 396 8.34 4.86 -23.05
CA TYR A 396 8.39 3.44 -23.43
C TYR A 396 7.56 3.12 -24.69
N CYS A 397 6.34 3.65 -24.78
CA CYS A 397 5.29 3.15 -25.69
C CYS A 397 4.70 4.21 -26.64
N GLY A 398 5.02 5.50 -26.50
CA GLY A 398 4.50 6.54 -27.40
C GLY A 398 5.07 6.45 -28.81
N GLY A 399 4.41 7.00 -29.83
CA GLY A 399 4.94 7.01 -31.22
C GLY A 399 4.91 5.65 -31.92
N ASN A 400 5.67 5.51 -33.02
CA ASN A 400 5.70 4.26 -33.79
C ASN A 400 6.46 3.17 -33.03
N GLN A 401 5.85 2.01 -32.86
CA GLN A 401 6.44 0.83 -32.22
C GLN A 401 6.87 -0.23 -33.26
N ASN A 402 6.32 -0.17 -34.46
CA ASN A 402 6.38 -1.25 -35.44
C ASN A 402 7.56 -1.10 -36.41
N PHE A 403 8.77 -1.01 -35.86
CA PHE A 403 10.00 -1.01 -36.64
C PHE A 403 11.17 -1.56 -35.83
N VAL A 404 12.19 -2.02 -36.54
CA VAL A 404 13.47 -2.47 -35.98
C VAL A 404 14.64 -1.81 -36.72
N VAL A 405 15.78 -1.74 -36.06
CA VAL A 405 17.02 -1.14 -36.54
C VAL A 405 18.15 -2.14 -36.33
N ALA A 406 19.04 -2.23 -37.33
CA ALA A 406 20.29 -2.94 -37.27
C ALA A 406 21.42 -1.98 -37.60
N VAL A 407 22.55 -2.11 -36.92
CA VAL A 407 23.78 -1.38 -37.27
C VAL A 407 24.70 -2.35 -38.00
N ASN A 408 25.17 -1.95 -39.18
CA ASN A 408 26.22 -2.70 -39.85
C ASN A 408 27.56 -2.37 -39.18
N ASP A 409 28.18 -3.38 -38.54
CA ASP A 409 29.43 -3.23 -37.79
C ASP A 409 30.60 -2.73 -38.66
N ASP A 410 30.60 -3.04 -39.96
CA ASP A 410 31.69 -2.70 -40.87
C ASP A 410 31.67 -1.22 -41.30
N HIS A 411 30.48 -0.63 -41.40
CA HIS A 411 30.29 0.74 -41.93
C HIS A 411 29.73 1.73 -40.89
N GLY A 412 29.30 1.24 -39.73
CA GLY A 412 28.61 2.05 -38.71
C GLY A 412 27.26 2.61 -39.17
N LEU A 413 26.71 2.11 -40.29
CA LEU A 413 25.46 2.58 -40.86
C LEU A 413 24.28 1.87 -40.20
N ALA A 414 23.33 2.65 -39.66
CA ALA A 414 22.07 2.13 -39.13
C ALA A 414 21.05 1.96 -40.27
N VAL A 415 20.50 0.75 -40.41
CA VAL A 415 19.45 0.42 -41.37
C VAL A 415 18.19 0.02 -40.60
N GLY A 416 17.05 0.60 -40.95
CA GLY A 416 15.75 0.30 -40.35
C GLY A 416 14.85 -0.50 -41.28
N ARG A 417 14.01 -1.37 -40.69
CA ARG A 417 12.92 -2.09 -41.39
C ARG A 417 11.62 -1.96 -40.56
N SER A 418 10.49 -1.76 -41.22
CA SER A 418 9.18 -1.84 -40.57
C SER A 418 8.90 -3.27 -40.10
N SER A 419 8.46 -3.42 -38.85
CA SER A 419 8.05 -4.70 -38.27
C SER A 419 6.53 -4.87 -38.41
N MET A 420 6.04 -6.08 -38.21
CA MET A 420 4.60 -6.32 -38.14
C MET A 420 4.04 -5.73 -36.84
N PRO A 421 2.78 -5.24 -36.83
CA PRO A 421 2.12 -4.82 -35.60
C PRO A 421 1.92 -6.02 -34.69
N TYR A 422 1.96 -5.78 -33.37
CA TYR A 422 1.62 -6.82 -32.42
C TYR A 422 0.15 -7.21 -32.57
N ASP A 423 -0.08 -8.51 -32.75
CA ASP A 423 -1.39 -9.13 -32.76
C ASP A 423 -1.34 -10.34 -31.82
N PRO A 424 -2.07 -10.31 -30.69
CA PRO A 424 -2.03 -11.40 -29.72
C PRO A 424 -2.49 -12.73 -30.33
N ALA A 425 -3.39 -12.69 -31.32
CA ALA A 425 -3.85 -13.91 -32.00
C ALA A 425 -2.73 -14.54 -32.86
N ARG A 426 -1.86 -13.71 -33.46
CA ARG A 426 -0.81 -14.16 -34.38
C ARG A 426 0.47 -14.61 -33.67
N ALA A 427 0.78 -13.99 -32.53
CA ALA A 427 1.94 -14.34 -31.71
C ALA A 427 1.87 -15.80 -31.21
N GLU A 428 0.66 -16.33 -31.04
CA GLU A 428 0.43 -17.72 -30.65
C GLU A 428 0.40 -18.69 -31.86
N ASP A 429 0.14 -18.23 -33.08
CA ASP A 429 -0.53 -19.09 -34.07
C ASP A 429 0.37 -20.08 -34.84
N GLU A 430 1.64 -19.75 -35.16
CA GLU A 430 2.43 -20.66 -36.02
C GLU A 430 3.29 -21.63 -35.22
N ILE A 431 4.11 -21.11 -34.30
CA ILE A 431 5.00 -21.95 -33.48
C ILE A 431 4.27 -22.55 -32.30
N ALA A 432 3.40 -21.78 -31.63
CA ALA A 432 2.66 -22.37 -30.52
C ALA A 432 1.71 -23.44 -31.04
N THR A 433 1.08 -23.29 -32.21
CA THR A 433 0.32 -24.39 -32.85
C THR A 433 1.22 -25.58 -33.20
N ALA A 434 2.37 -25.36 -33.82
CA ALA A 434 3.29 -26.46 -34.16
C ALA A 434 3.76 -27.23 -32.92
N VAL A 435 4.13 -26.51 -31.85
CA VAL A 435 4.57 -27.06 -30.57
C VAL A 435 3.42 -27.70 -29.82
N TYR A 436 2.24 -27.07 -29.81
CA TYR A 436 1.06 -27.56 -29.11
C TYR A 436 0.52 -28.83 -29.76
N ASP A 437 0.42 -28.85 -31.09
CA ASP A 437 0.02 -30.05 -31.84
C ASP A 437 0.99 -31.20 -31.56
N TYR A 438 2.31 -30.95 -31.57
CA TYR A 438 3.29 -31.98 -31.27
C TYR A 438 3.27 -32.45 -29.80
N ALA A 439 3.27 -31.50 -28.87
CA ALA A 439 3.43 -31.79 -27.44
C ALA A 439 2.15 -32.34 -26.78
N PHE A 440 0.97 -31.90 -27.24
CA PHE A 440 -0.30 -32.19 -26.55
C PHE A 440 -1.32 -32.96 -27.39
N LYS A 441 -1.24 -32.95 -28.73
CA LYS A 441 -2.27 -33.54 -29.60
C LYS A 441 -1.83 -34.84 -30.27
N SER A 442 -0.67 -34.85 -30.92
CA SER A 442 -0.10 -36.04 -31.54
C SER A 442 1.41 -35.92 -31.65
N ASN A 443 2.14 -36.99 -31.31
CA ASN A 443 3.60 -37.08 -31.42
C ASN A 443 4.12 -37.10 -32.88
N GLU A 444 3.25 -36.70 -33.81
CA GLU A 444 3.44 -36.53 -35.24
C GLU A 444 2.78 -35.19 -35.58
N SER A 445 3.57 -34.11 -35.67
CA SER A 445 3.07 -32.84 -36.19
C SER A 445 3.65 -32.64 -37.58
N ASN A 446 2.80 -32.30 -38.55
CA ASN A 446 3.25 -31.98 -39.91
C ASN A 446 3.94 -30.61 -39.99
N LEU A 447 3.92 -29.86 -38.88
CA LEU A 447 4.47 -28.51 -38.76
C LEU A 447 5.90 -28.51 -38.19
N ILE A 448 6.36 -29.61 -37.58
CA ILE A 448 7.73 -29.71 -37.04
C ILE A 448 8.49 -30.83 -37.75
N LEU A 449 9.59 -30.46 -38.39
CA LEU A 449 10.54 -31.40 -38.97
C LEU A 449 11.60 -31.77 -37.92
N PHE A 450 11.53 -33.01 -37.41
CA PHE A 450 12.52 -33.53 -36.47
C PHE A 450 13.71 -34.14 -37.20
N HIS A 451 14.91 -33.77 -36.77
CA HIS A 451 16.17 -34.33 -37.27
C HIS A 451 16.82 -35.20 -36.18
N THR A 452 17.32 -36.37 -36.58
CA THR A 452 17.93 -37.34 -35.65
C THR A 452 19.33 -36.95 -35.18
N SER A 453 19.99 -36.00 -35.85
CA SER A 453 21.32 -35.51 -35.46
C SER A 453 21.39 -33.99 -35.37
N PRO A 454 22.09 -33.42 -34.36
CA PRO A 454 22.25 -31.97 -34.22
C PRO A 454 22.88 -31.29 -35.44
N ARG A 455 23.82 -31.97 -36.11
CA ARG A 455 24.45 -31.47 -37.33
C ARG A 455 23.48 -31.39 -38.51
N SER A 456 22.57 -32.37 -38.64
CA SER A 456 21.54 -32.34 -39.69
C SER A 456 20.52 -31.24 -39.43
N PHE A 457 20.10 -31.05 -38.17
CA PHE A 457 19.21 -29.95 -37.80
C PHE A 457 19.82 -28.60 -38.20
N GLU A 458 21.07 -28.36 -37.80
CA GLU A 458 21.73 -27.07 -38.05
C GLU A 458 21.95 -26.83 -39.55
N LYS A 459 22.39 -27.87 -40.29
CA LYS A 459 22.54 -27.80 -41.74
C LYS A 459 21.21 -27.47 -42.41
N THR A 460 20.14 -28.20 -42.09
CA THR A 460 18.83 -27.97 -42.69
C THR A 460 18.29 -26.59 -42.33
N ARG A 461 18.43 -26.14 -41.08
CA ARG A 461 18.03 -24.81 -40.61
C ARG A 461 18.70 -23.70 -41.43
N VAL A 462 20.02 -23.79 -41.63
CA VAL A 462 20.77 -22.81 -42.42
C VAL A 462 20.38 -22.86 -43.89
N GLU A 463 20.22 -24.06 -44.47
CA GLU A 463 19.82 -24.23 -45.87
C GLU A 463 18.40 -23.71 -46.14
N THR A 464 17.40 -24.02 -45.31
CA THR A 464 16.04 -23.48 -45.49
C THR A 464 16.00 -21.98 -45.30
N MET A 465 16.74 -21.42 -44.33
CA MET A 465 16.85 -19.96 -44.18
C MET A 465 17.50 -19.31 -45.40
N ALA A 466 18.59 -19.87 -45.92
CA ALA A 466 19.25 -19.36 -47.13
C ALA A 466 18.34 -19.44 -48.36
N THR A 467 17.64 -20.57 -48.53
CA THR A 467 16.74 -20.81 -49.68
C THR A 467 15.53 -19.87 -49.63
N ALA A 468 14.94 -19.66 -48.44
CA ALA A 468 13.85 -18.70 -48.22
C ALA A 468 14.28 -17.26 -48.53
N THR A 469 15.53 -16.92 -48.22
CA THR A 469 16.13 -15.60 -48.54
C THR A 469 16.26 -15.41 -50.05
N THR A 470 16.70 -16.44 -50.80
CA THR A 470 16.75 -16.39 -52.27
C THR A 470 15.38 -16.35 -52.95
N SER A 471 14.35 -16.97 -52.38
CA SER A 471 12.99 -16.92 -52.92
C SER A 471 12.25 -15.60 -52.63
N THR A 472 12.73 -14.80 -51.67
CA THR A 472 12.12 -13.52 -51.27
C THR A 472 12.84 -12.28 -51.84
N LEU A 473 13.80 -12.46 -52.76
CA LEU A 473 14.53 -11.37 -53.41
C LEU A 473 13.87 -10.90 -54.72
N PRO A 474 13.17 -9.73 -54.71
CA PRO A 474 13.22 -8.76 -55.79
C PRO A 474 14.08 -7.56 -55.35
N CYS A 475 15.19 -7.79 -54.65
CA CYS A 475 16.13 -6.73 -54.22
C CYS A 475 17.54 -6.92 -54.80
N ALA A 476 17.66 -7.48 -56.01
CA ALA A 476 18.93 -7.55 -56.74
C ALA A 476 19.40 -6.20 -57.30
N ASN A 477 18.72 -5.09 -56.98
CA ASN A 477 19.04 -3.76 -57.50
C ASN A 477 19.10 -2.68 -56.40
N PHE A 478 19.68 -3.05 -55.25
CA PHE A 478 19.85 -2.15 -54.11
C PHE A 478 20.78 -0.96 -54.44
N ASP A 479 21.78 -1.19 -55.30
CA ASP A 479 22.70 -0.14 -55.79
C ASP A 479 22.01 0.90 -56.69
N GLY A 480 20.92 0.53 -57.38
CA GLY A 480 20.18 1.43 -58.27
C GLY A 480 19.26 2.44 -57.55
N TRP A 481 18.89 2.17 -56.30
CA TRP A 481 17.97 3.01 -55.53
C TRP A 481 18.67 4.03 -54.64
N PHE A 482 19.88 3.73 -54.13
CA PHE A 482 20.61 4.64 -53.24
C PHE A 482 21.57 5.60 -53.96
N LEU A 483 21.92 5.34 -55.22
CA LEU A 483 22.81 6.20 -56.03
C LEU A 483 22.07 7.13 -57.01
N ARG A 484 20.75 7.30 -56.86
CA ARG A 484 19.97 8.27 -57.66
C ARG A 484 19.65 9.54 -56.88
N GLY A 485 20.68 10.10 -56.26
CA GLY A 485 20.69 11.49 -55.78
C GLY A 485 21.80 12.23 -56.52
N GLU A 486 21.45 13.37 -57.12
CA GLU A 486 22.33 14.28 -57.90
C GLU A 486 22.62 13.83 -59.33
N ASN A 487 21.74 14.21 -60.28
CA ASN A 487 22.05 14.72 -61.63
C ASN A 487 20.83 14.73 -62.58
N GLU A 488 19.66 15.18 -62.12
CA GLU A 488 18.63 15.66 -63.06
C GLU A 488 18.62 17.20 -63.05
N PRO A 489 18.82 17.86 -64.20
CA PRO A 489 18.73 19.30 -64.29
C PRO A 489 17.28 19.74 -64.07
N ILE A 490 17.11 20.74 -63.21
CA ILE A 490 15.86 21.45 -62.96
C ILE A 490 15.37 22.02 -64.31
N PRO A 491 14.14 21.71 -64.76
CA PRO A 491 13.57 22.38 -65.92
C PRO A 491 13.14 23.80 -65.52
N ASP A 492 13.68 24.79 -66.25
CA ASP A 492 13.23 26.18 -66.18
C ASP A 492 11.76 26.29 -66.62
N THR A 493 10.87 26.57 -65.66
CA THR A 493 9.64 27.36 -65.85
C THR A 493 9.18 27.95 -64.52
#